data_AF-A0A1G0LI59-F1
#
_entry.id   AF-A0A1G0LI59-F1
#
_cell.length_a   1.000
_cell.length_b   1.000
_cell.length_c   1.000
_cell.angle_alpha   90.00
_cell.angle_beta   90.00
_cell.angle_gamma   90.00
#
_symmetry.space_group_name_H-M   'P 1'
#
loop_
_entity.id
_entity.type
_entity.pdbx_description
1 polymer ?
#
loop_
_entity_poly.entity_id
_entity_poly.type
_entity_poly.pdbx_seq_one_letter_code
_entity_poly.pdbx_strand_id
1 'polypeptide(L)'
;MLADKLITHAVTHQNHYLPTVAGTLLFCKNPEDFIPESVIICTRFEGTTGRNIIQTEEVTGNLEKQADVSFKLIKAWLSKNYTLHAMKLKSQLPVPSEALREAIINALIHRKYSIPGAIKIALYDNRLEIFSPGCFPGLVDINKLGDGTTYLRNPTLARIAHKMGLVEKLGSGIRLIFDSCRKMNLKKPIYSEEGDFVKITFYFQHEKNAHQSDEENILKLIRIKKEITVREVMRQLNISRNTVTRKMNRLLKQNKILRIGNGPSTYFIIRGNS
;
A
#
# COMPACT_ATOMS: atom_id res chain seq x y z
N MET A 1 2.89 -32.19 -13.41
CA MET A 1 2.41 -31.20 -14.40
C MET A 1 2.91 -29.76 -14.21
N LEU A 2 2.86 -29.17 -12.99
CA LEU A 2 3.44 -27.83 -12.75
C LEU A 2 4.96 -27.87 -12.58
N ALA A 3 5.46 -28.86 -11.82
CA ALA A 3 6.89 -29.14 -11.64
C ALA A 3 7.59 -29.47 -12.97
N ASP A 4 6.96 -30.25 -13.85
CA ASP A 4 7.48 -30.59 -15.18
C ASP A 4 7.59 -29.38 -16.14
N LYS A 5 7.00 -28.23 -15.81
CA LYS A 5 7.19 -26.97 -16.55
C LYS A 5 8.33 -26.10 -16.01
N LEU A 6 8.85 -26.47 -14.84
CA LEU A 6 9.99 -25.82 -14.17
C LEU A 6 11.29 -26.58 -14.35
N ILE A 7 11.13 -27.86 -14.68
CA ILE A 7 12.12 -28.75 -15.23
C ILE A 7 11.83 -28.79 -16.74
N THR A 8 12.46 -27.97 -17.60
CA THR A 8 12.89 -28.34 -18.99
C THR A 8 13.33 -27.18 -19.91
N HIS A 9 14.27 -27.54 -20.80
CA HIS A 9 14.81 -26.89 -22.04
C HIS A 9 15.95 -25.86 -21.99
N ALA A 10 16.77 -25.75 -20.94
CA ALA A 10 17.97 -24.91 -21.06
C ALA A 10 19.28 -25.46 -20.46
N VAL A 11 19.25 -26.41 -19.53
CA VAL A 11 20.51 -26.97 -19.01
C VAL A 11 20.35 -28.46 -18.72
N THR A 12 20.50 -29.27 -19.76
CA THR A 12 20.88 -30.67 -19.59
C THR A 12 22.36 -30.70 -19.27
N HIS A 13 22.73 -31.14 -18.08
CA HIS A 13 24.11 -31.46 -17.73
C HIS A 13 24.21 -32.96 -17.49
N GLN A 14 25.01 -33.67 -18.30
CA GLN A 14 25.23 -35.11 -18.17
C GLN A 14 23.93 -35.94 -18.06
N ASN A 15 22.97 -35.71 -18.96
CA ASN A 15 21.64 -36.38 -18.98
C ASN A 15 20.73 -36.14 -17.75
N HIS A 16 21.08 -35.20 -16.86
CA HIS A 16 20.18 -34.76 -15.78
C HIS A 16 19.52 -33.42 -16.11
N TYR A 17 18.23 -33.32 -15.80
CA TYR A 17 17.51 -32.05 -15.91
C TYR A 17 17.78 -31.19 -14.69
N LEU A 18 18.30 -29.98 -14.90
CA LEU A 18 18.48 -29.01 -13.82
C LEU A 18 17.24 -28.13 -13.66
N PRO A 19 16.87 -27.77 -12.41
CA PRO A 19 15.77 -26.84 -12.17
C PRO A 19 16.11 -25.44 -12.69
N THR A 20 15.11 -24.75 -13.24
CA THR A 20 15.23 -23.32 -13.54
C THR A 20 15.31 -22.50 -12.24
N VAL A 21 15.80 -21.25 -12.31
CA VAL A 21 15.77 -20.31 -11.16
C VAL A 21 14.37 -20.21 -10.56
N ALA A 22 13.33 -20.11 -11.38
CA ALA A 22 11.94 -20.10 -10.90
C ALA A 22 11.57 -21.40 -10.18
N GLY A 23 12.05 -22.55 -10.67
CA GLY A 23 11.86 -23.86 -10.04
C GLY A 23 12.55 -23.93 -8.68
N THR A 24 13.79 -23.48 -8.58
CA THR A 24 14.55 -23.41 -7.34
C THR A 24 13.82 -22.54 -6.31
N LEU A 25 13.46 -21.30 -6.68
CA LEU A 25 12.81 -20.34 -5.77
C LEU A 25 11.46 -20.83 -5.22
N LEU A 26 10.67 -21.51 -6.05
CA LEU A 26 9.31 -21.90 -5.68
C LEU A 26 9.23 -23.27 -4.99
N PHE A 27 10.11 -24.22 -5.34
CA PHE A 27 9.96 -25.63 -4.92
C PHE A 27 11.15 -26.17 -4.14
N CYS A 28 12.33 -25.55 -4.19
CA CYS A 28 13.43 -25.95 -3.33
C CYS A 28 13.10 -25.58 -1.88
N LYS A 29 13.40 -26.47 -0.93
CA LYS A 29 13.18 -26.21 0.50
C LYS A 29 14.01 -25.01 0.98
N ASN A 30 15.25 -24.91 0.47
CA ASN A 30 16.25 -23.90 0.82
C ASN A 30 16.85 -23.31 -0.48
N PRO A 31 16.14 -22.44 -1.21
CA PRO A 31 16.69 -21.80 -2.40
C PRO A 31 17.95 -20.96 -2.12
N GLU A 32 18.11 -20.49 -0.88
CA GLU A 32 19.28 -19.73 -0.41
C GLU A 32 20.60 -20.50 -0.55
N ASP A 33 20.58 -21.84 -0.51
CA ASP A 33 21.79 -22.66 -0.71
C ASP A 33 22.35 -22.51 -2.14
N PHE A 34 21.52 -22.08 -3.09
CA PHE A 34 21.88 -21.88 -4.51
C PHE A 34 21.84 -20.42 -4.93
N ILE A 35 21.02 -19.61 -4.27
CA ILE A 35 20.80 -18.18 -4.53
C ILE A 35 20.84 -17.49 -3.16
N PRO A 36 22.03 -17.19 -2.60
CA PRO A 36 22.20 -16.71 -1.23
C PRO A 36 21.31 -15.54 -0.84
N GLU A 37 20.98 -14.67 -1.78
CA GLU A 37 20.18 -13.47 -1.55
C GLU A 37 18.67 -13.71 -1.70
N SER A 38 18.25 -14.97 -1.90
CA SER A 38 16.86 -15.41 -1.85
C SER A 38 16.36 -15.48 -0.41
N VAL A 39 16.41 -14.36 0.29
CA VAL A 39 15.96 -14.21 1.68
C VAL A 39 15.23 -12.88 1.85
N ILE A 40 14.38 -12.79 2.87
CA ILE A 40 13.80 -11.52 3.35
C ILE A 40 14.40 -11.18 4.70
N ILE A 41 15.08 -10.05 4.80
CA ILE A 41 15.60 -9.53 6.07
C ILE A 41 14.55 -8.58 6.66
N CYS A 42 13.97 -8.94 7.79
CA CYS A 42 13.01 -8.14 8.51
C CYS A 42 13.69 -7.49 9.71
N THR A 43 13.74 -6.15 9.77
CA THR A 43 14.34 -5.41 10.87
C THR A 43 13.33 -4.48 11.51
N ARG A 44 13.21 -4.55 12.82
CA ARG A 44 12.45 -3.61 13.64
C ARG A 44 13.41 -2.64 14.31
N PHE A 45 13.16 -1.36 14.10
CA PHE A 45 13.90 -0.26 14.70
C PHE A 45 13.11 0.38 15.83
N GLU A 46 13.83 0.97 16.77
CA GLU A 46 13.26 1.90 17.74
C GLU A 46 13.20 3.30 17.13
N GLY A 47 12.10 4.01 17.35
CA GLY A 47 11.94 5.37 16.85
C GLY A 47 11.70 5.43 15.34
N THR A 48 12.10 6.56 14.76
CA THR A 48 11.84 6.89 13.35
C THR A 48 13.10 7.07 12.50
N THR A 49 14.28 7.06 13.14
CA THR A 49 15.57 7.39 12.53
C THR A 49 16.33 6.19 11.97
N GLY A 50 16.06 4.98 12.47
CA GLY A 50 16.72 3.74 12.04
C GLY A 50 18.11 3.48 12.58
N ARG A 51 18.48 4.14 13.69
CA ARG A 51 19.80 3.94 14.31
C ARG A 51 19.82 2.77 15.30
N ASN A 52 18.73 2.56 16.02
CA ASN A 52 18.62 1.56 17.08
C ASN A 52 17.82 0.35 16.58
N ILE A 53 18.46 -0.80 16.45
CA ILE A 53 17.82 -2.06 16.07
C ILE A 53 17.25 -2.72 17.33
N ILE A 54 15.96 -3.02 17.33
CA ILE A 54 15.31 -3.81 18.38
C ILE A 54 15.47 -5.30 18.09
N GLN A 55 15.20 -5.70 16.83
CA GLN A 55 15.22 -7.10 16.42
C GLN A 55 15.44 -7.19 14.90
N THR A 56 16.20 -8.19 14.47
CA THR A 56 16.34 -8.57 13.05
C THR A 56 16.07 -10.05 12.92
N GLU A 57 15.28 -10.43 11.92
CA GLU A 57 14.97 -11.81 11.57
C GLU A 57 15.22 -12.02 10.08
N GLU A 58 15.90 -13.10 9.74
CA GLU A 58 16.11 -13.52 8.37
C GLU A 58 15.12 -14.63 8.02
N VAL A 59 14.32 -14.42 6.97
CA VAL A 59 13.31 -15.37 6.53
C VAL A 59 13.80 -16.09 5.28
N THR A 60 14.01 -17.39 5.41
CA THR A 60 14.55 -18.28 4.38
C THR A 60 13.54 -19.34 3.91
N GLY A 61 13.90 -20.06 2.86
CA GLY A 61 13.09 -21.12 2.25
C GLY A 61 12.38 -20.69 0.96
N ASN A 62 11.48 -21.51 0.42
CA ASN A 62 10.79 -21.16 -0.83
C ASN A 62 9.94 -19.87 -0.70
N LEU A 63 9.55 -19.29 -1.85
CA LEU A 63 8.82 -18.02 -1.86
C LEU A 63 7.47 -18.05 -1.11
N GLU A 64 6.78 -19.19 -1.09
CA GLU A 64 5.54 -19.35 -0.32
C GLU A 64 5.80 -19.21 1.18
N LYS A 65 6.80 -19.95 1.70
CA LYS A 65 7.21 -19.87 3.09
C LYS A 65 7.71 -18.47 3.42
N GLN A 66 8.52 -17.86 2.56
CA GLN A 66 9.00 -16.49 2.77
C GLN A 66 7.84 -15.49 2.86
N ALA A 67 6.85 -15.60 1.97
CA ALA A 67 5.67 -14.74 2.00
C ALA A 67 4.85 -14.92 3.29
N ASP A 68 4.56 -16.17 3.68
CA ASP A 68 3.74 -16.46 4.86
C ASP A 68 4.44 -16.10 6.18
N VAL A 69 5.70 -16.50 6.34
CA VAL A 69 6.47 -16.25 7.57
C VAL A 69 6.74 -14.76 7.75
N SER A 70 7.17 -14.04 6.71
CA SER A 70 7.40 -12.59 6.80
C SER A 70 6.09 -11.84 7.07
N PHE A 71 4.99 -12.22 6.42
CA PHE A 71 3.67 -11.62 6.70
C PHE A 71 3.26 -11.80 8.16
N LYS A 72 3.34 -13.04 8.68
CA LYS A 72 3.01 -13.34 10.09
C LYS A 72 3.90 -12.58 11.06
N LEU A 73 5.20 -12.52 10.80
CA LEU A 73 6.18 -11.81 11.62
C LEU A 73 5.87 -10.32 11.69
N ILE A 74 5.77 -9.65 10.53
CA ILE A 74 5.50 -8.21 10.46
C ILE A 74 4.15 -7.88 11.07
N LYS A 75 3.11 -8.70 10.79
CA LYS A 75 1.80 -8.55 11.43
C LYS A 75 1.88 -8.63 12.95
N ALA A 76 2.64 -9.59 13.50
CA ALA A 76 2.83 -9.72 14.94
C ALA A 76 3.54 -8.49 15.54
N TRP A 77 4.57 -7.97 14.87
CA TRP A 77 5.26 -6.76 15.32
C TRP A 77 4.37 -5.52 15.27
N LEU A 78 3.58 -5.34 14.20
CA LEU A 78 2.63 -4.24 14.06
C LEU A 78 1.56 -4.28 15.18
N SER A 79 1.02 -5.45 15.49
CA SER A 79 0.07 -5.64 16.59
C SER A 79 0.69 -5.22 17.94
N LYS A 80 1.91 -5.66 18.23
CA LYS A 80 2.59 -5.34 19.51
C LYS A 80 2.87 -3.85 19.64
N ASN A 81 3.41 -3.20 18.60
CA ASN A 81 3.75 -1.77 18.61
C ASN A 81 2.51 -0.88 18.76
N TYR A 82 1.44 -1.19 18.06
CA TYR A 82 0.27 -0.32 18.03
C TYR A 82 -0.56 -0.39 19.33
N THR A 83 -0.58 -1.57 19.98
CA THR A 83 -1.28 -1.75 21.26
C THR A 83 -0.66 -0.92 22.40
N LEU A 84 0.66 -0.68 22.34
CA LEU A 84 1.37 0.11 23.36
C LEU A 84 1.10 1.62 23.24
N HIS A 85 0.95 2.15 22.02
CA HIS A 85 0.71 3.58 21.81
C HIS A 85 -0.77 3.98 21.86
N ALA A 86 -1.70 3.08 21.54
CA ALA A 86 -3.13 3.36 21.47
C ALA A 86 -3.89 2.70 22.63
N MET A 87 -3.69 3.19 23.86
CA MET A 87 -4.34 2.70 25.10
C MET A 87 -5.89 2.61 25.08
N LYS A 88 -6.60 2.95 24.00
CA LYS A 88 -8.08 2.90 23.97
C LYS A 88 -8.78 2.95 22.58
N LEU A 89 -8.15 2.52 21.48
CA LEU A 89 -8.85 2.47 20.17
C LEU A 89 -8.67 1.12 19.45
N LYS A 90 -9.80 0.50 19.11
CA LYS A 90 -10.01 -0.85 18.57
C LYS A 90 -8.93 -1.36 17.60
N SER A 91 -8.31 -2.50 17.96
CA SER A 91 -7.99 -3.73 17.19
C SER A 91 -7.58 -3.69 15.71
N GLN A 92 -7.34 -2.54 15.10
CA GLN A 92 -7.06 -2.43 13.68
C GLN A 92 -5.57 -2.12 13.46
N LEU A 93 -4.92 -2.95 12.64
CA LEU A 93 -3.52 -2.79 12.29
C LEU A 93 -3.27 -1.45 11.57
N PRO A 94 -2.11 -0.79 11.78
CA PRO A 94 -1.79 0.46 11.09
C PRO A 94 -1.46 0.27 9.60
N VAL A 95 -1.41 -0.98 9.12
CA VAL A 95 -1.33 -1.35 7.70
C VAL A 95 -2.38 -2.42 7.42
N PRO A 96 -3.20 -2.30 6.35
CA PRO A 96 -4.18 -3.32 6.00
C PRO A 96 -3.48 -4.66 5.73
N SER A 97 -4.07 -5.78 6.18
CA SER A 97 -3.44 -7.10 6.02
C SER A 97 -3.31 -7.49 4.55
N GLU A 98 -4.31 -7.16 3.74
CA GLU A 98 -4.35 -7.40 2.30
C GLU A 98 -3.25 -6.61 1.59
N ALA A 99 -3.08 -5.33 1.95
CA ALA A 99 -2.04 -4.47 1.39
C ALA A 99 -0.63 -4.96 1.77
N LEU A 100 -0.44 -5.38 3.02
CA LEU A 100 0.84 -5.92 3.49
C LEU A 100 1.21 -7.21 2.75
N ARG A 101 0.28 -8.17 2.68
CA ARG A 101 0.50 -9.45 2.00
C ARG A 101 0.84 -9.22 0.52
N GLU A 102 0.07 -8.37 -0.15
CA GLU A 102 0.28 -8.04 -1.56
C GLU A 102 1.62 -7.32 -1.80
N ALA A 103 2.04 -6.41 -0.92
CA ALA A 103 3.32 -5.72 -1.04
C ALA A 103 4.52 -6.68 -0.88
N ILE A 104 4.44 -7.64 0.04
CA ILE A 104 5.47 -8.69 0.23
C ILE A 104 5.54 -9.58 -1.01
N ILE A 105 4.39 -10.02 -1.52
CA ILE A 105 4.34 -10.87 -2.71
C ILE A 105 4.86 -10.13 -3.94
N ASN A 106 4.51 -8.85 -4.11
CA ASN A 106 5.04 -8.02 -5.19
C ASN A 106 6.57 -7.86 -5.06
N ALA A 107 7.08 -7.68 -3.85
CA ALA A 107 8.53 -7.62 -3.62
C ALA A 107 9.23 -8.93 -4.05
N LEU A 108 8.63 -10.10 -3.80
CA LEU A 108 9.17 -11.41 -4.23
C LEU A 108 9.06 -11.62 -5.74
N ILE A 109 7.89 -11.39 -6.33
CA ILE A 109 7.63 -11.70 -7.74
C ILE A 109 8.37 -10.74 -8.67
N HIS A 110 8.48 -9.47 -8.32
CA HIS A 110 9.08 -8.45 -9.17
C HIS A 110 10.57 -8.19 -8.86
N ARG A 111 11.16 -8.91 -7.90
CA ARG A 111 12.59 -8.83 -7.60
C ARG A 111 13.45 -9.14 -8.82
N LYS A 112 14.53 -8.37 -9.00
CA LYS A 112 15.62 -8.71 -9.92
C LYS A 112 16.59 -9.66 -9.21
N TYR A 113 16.34 -10.97 -9.35
CA TYR A 113 17.13 -12.05 -8.73
C TYR A 113 18.60 -12.13 -9.17
N SER A 114 19.01 -11.35 -10.17
CA SER A 114 20.42 -11.23 -10.58
C SER A 114 21.22 -10.21 -9.77
N ILE A 115 20.57 -9.44 -8.88
CA ILE A 115 21.24 -8.48 -8.00
C ILE A 115 21.52 -9.17 -6.66
N PRO A 116 22.76 -9.10 -6.13
CA PRO A 116 23.13 -9.66 -4.84
C PRO A 116 22.63 -8.79 -3.68
N GLY A 117 21.31 -8.66 -3.55
CA GLY A 117 20.67 -7.93 -2.46
C GLY A 117 19.41 -8.63 -2.00
N ALA A 118 19.23 -8.78 -0.69
CA ALA A 118 18.00 -9.34 -0.12
C ALA A 118 16.82 -8.36 -0.23
N ILE A 119 15.60 -8.87 -0.16
CA ILE A 119 14.44 -8.02 0.16
C ILE A 119 14.59 -7.58 1.61
N LYS A 120 14.33 -6.31 1.89
CA LYS A 120 14.40 -5.76 3.24
C LYS A 120 13.04 -5.25 3.66
N ILE A 121 12.60 -5.60 4.86
CA ILE A 121 11.41 -5.04 5.48
C ILE A 121 11.84 -4.30 6.75
N ALA A 122 11.72 -2.98 6.75
CA ALA A 122 12.11 -2.12 7.86
C ALA A 122 10.86 -1.56 8.54
N LEU A 123 10.68 -1.92 9.82
CA LEU A 123 9.58 -1.44 10.65
C LEU A 123 10.09 -0.36 11.62
N TYR A 124 9.48 0.81 11.56
CA TYR A 124 9.71 1.96 12.44
C TYR A 124 8.43 2.28 13.23
N ASP A 125 8.52 3.20 14.19
CA ASP A 125 7.35 3.60 14.98
C ASP A 125 6.27 4.32 14.16
N ASN A 126 6.64 4.95 13.04
CA ASN A 126 5.74 5.75 12.22
C ASN A 126 5.46 5.20 10.81
N ARG A 127 6.18 4.15 10.40
CA ARG A 127 6.09 3.61 9.04
C ARG A 127 6.64 2.19 8.91
N LEU A 128 6.20 1.53 7.86
CA LEU A 128 6.75 0.28 7.35
C LEU A 128 7.33 0.53 5.96
N GLU A 129 8.54 0.07 5.71
CA GLU A 129 9.21 0.15 4.41
C GLU A 129 9.54 -1.26 3.91
N ILE A 130 9.27 -1.53 2.63
CA ILE A 130 9.65 -2.77 1.95
C ILE A 130 10.50 -2.40 0.74
N PHE A 131 11.71 -2.94 0.68
CA PHE A 131 12.70 -2.73 -0.36
C PHE A 131 12.85 -4.01 -1.17
N SER A 132 12.66 -3.93 -2.49
CA SER A 132 12.91 -5.04 -3.42
C SER A 132 14.02 -4.66 -4.39
N PRO A 133 15.04 -5.51 -4.59
CA PRO A 133 16.11 -5.26 -5.54
C PRO A 133 15.61 -5.14 -6.99
N GLY A 134 16.19 -4.18 -7.70
CA GLY A 134 15.87 -3.79 -9.07
C GLY A 134 15.10 -2.47 -9.14
N CYS A 135 14.62 -2.17 -10.35
CA CYS A 135 13.79 -1.02 -10.68
C CYS A 135 12.37 -1.47 -11.11
N PHE A 136 11.47 -0.53 -11.33
CA PHE A 136 10.20 -0.81 -11.98
C PHE A 136 10.44 -1.44 -13.37
N PRO A 137 9.72 -2.52 -13.71
CA PRO A 137 9.83 -3.12 -15.03
C PRO A 137 9.19 -2.22 -16.10
N GLY A 138 9.92 -1.92 -17.17
CA GLY A 138 9.40 -1.14 -18.31
C GLY A 138 9.27 0.35 -18.06
N LEU A 139 8.56 1.05 -18.95
CA LEU A 139 8.28 2.50 -18.84
C LEU A 139 7.08 2.74 -17.92
N VAL A 140 7.25 2.45 -16.63
CA VAL A 140 6.19 2.70 -15.63
C VAL A 140 6.31 4.14 -15.14
N ASP A 141 5.27 4.93 -15.40
CA ASP A 141 5.10 6.24 -14.78
C ASP A 141 4.66 6.03 -13.32
N ILE A 142 5.54 6.34 -12.37
CA ILE A 142 5.29 6.23 -10.93
C ILE A 142 4.02 7.02 -10.53
N ASN A 143 3.69 8.11 -11.25
CA ASN A 143 2.50 8.91 -10.99
C ASN A 143 1.19 8.21 -11.40
N LYS A 144 1.26 7.22 -12.28
CA LYS A 144 0.10 6.47 -12.81
C LYS A 144 -0.02 5.06 -12.25
N LEU A 145 0.80 4.70 -11.26
CA LEU A 145 0.71 3.41 -10.58
C LEU A 145 -0.74 3.10 -10.14
N GLY A 146 -1.20 1.89 -10.48
CA GLY A 146 -2.56 1.42 -10.18
C GLY A 146 -3.62 1.72 -11.23
N ASP A 147 -3.27 2.31 -12.38
CA ASP A 147 -4.16 2.52 -13.53
C ASP A 147 -4.52 1.24 -14.31
N GLY A 148 -3.81 0.13 -14.02
CA GLY A 148 -3.99 -1.18 -14.65
C GLY A 148 -2.86 -1.57 -15.60
N THR A 149 -1.93 -0.66 -15.89
CA THR A 149 -0.72 -0.99 -16.65
C THR A 149 0.25 -1.76 -15.75
N THR A 150 0.65 -2.95 -16.15
CA THR A 150 1.61 -3.76 -15.38
C THR A 150 2.55 -4.50 -16.30
N TYR A 151 3.85 -4.34 -16.07
CA TYR A 151 4.89 -5.14 -16.69
C TYR A 151 5.36 -6.21 -15.69
N LEU A 152 5.44 -7.46 -16.15
CA LEU A 152 5.93 -8.57 -15.33
C LEU A 152 7.42 -8.78 -15.60
N ARG A 153 8.28 -8.55 -14.60
CA ARG A 153 9.72 -8.84 -14.70
C ARG A 153 9.99 -10.34 -14.81
N ASN A 154 9.25 -11.14 -14.04
CA ASN A 154 9.39 -12.59 -13.99
C ASN A 154 8.05 -13.27 -14.39
N PRO A 155 7.66 -13.29 -15.68
CA PRO A 155 6.36 -13.81 -16.12
C PRO A 155 6.11 -15.27 -15.72
N THR A 156 7.15 -16.13 -15.79
CA THR A 156 7.06 -17.54 -15.37
C THR A 156 6.78 -17.65 -13.89
N LEU A 157 7.50 -16.88 -13.07
CA LEU A 157 7.32 -16.83 -11.61
C LEU A 157 5.92 -16.36 -11.24
N ALA A 158 5.47 -15.24 -11.82
CA ALA A 158 4.15 -14.66 -11.60
C ALA A 158 3.02 -15.63 -11.97
N ARG A 159 3.14 -16.30 -13.13
CA ARG A 159 2.15 -17.28 -13.59
C ARG A 159 2.05 -18.47 -12.65
N ILE A 160 3.16 -18.94 -12.10
CA ILE A 160 3.15 -20.08 -11.18
C ILE A 160 2.64 -19.65 -9.81
N ALA A 161 3.08 -18.50 -9.30
CA ALA A 161 2.58 -17.92 -8.05
C ALA A 161 1.05 -17.73 -8.08
N HIS A 162 0.50 -17.29 -9.22
CA HIS A 162 -0.96 -17.23 -9.43
C HIS A 162 -1.62 -18.61 -9.35
N LYS A 163 -1.03 -19.63 -9.99
CA LYS A 163 -1.56 -21.01 -9.93
C LYS A 163 -1.47 -21.65 -8.54
N MET A 164 -0.51 -21.23 -7.74
CA MET A 164 -0.36 -21.64 -6.34
C MET A 164 -1.29 -20.87 -5.39
N GLY A 165 -2.07 -19.90 -5.90
CA GLY A 165 -2.95 -19.07 -5.05
C GLY A 165 -2.21 -18.04 -4.21
N LEU A 166 -0.94 -17.76 -4.50
CA LEU A 166 -0.20 -16.68 -3.84
C LEU A 166 -0.76 -15.33 -4.29
N VAL A 167 -0.99 -15.16 -5.59
CA VAL A 167 -1.59 -13.95 -6.20
C VAL A 167 -2.95 -14.28 -6.80
N GLU A 168 -3.99 -13.55 -6.41
CA GLU A 168 -5.36 -13.77 -6.94
C GLU A 168 -5.56 -13.24 -8.36
N LYS A 169 -4.97 -12.09 -8.69
CA LYS A 169 -5.12 -11.47 -10.00
C LYS A 169 -3.87 -10.68 -10.39
N LEU A 170 -3.30 -11.04 -11.54
CA LEU A 170 -2.15 -10.34 -12.10
C LEU A 170 -2.54 -8.92 -12.54
N GLY A 171 -1.72 -7.92 -12.19
CA GLY A 171 -1.88 -6.53 -12.61
C GLY A 171 -2.83 -5.66 -11.77
N SER A 172 -3.49 -6.22 -10.74
CA SER A 172 -4.32 -5.44 -9.81
C SER A 172 -3.68 -5.20 -8.44
N GLY A 173 -2.49 -5.73 -8.19
CA GLY A 173 -1.84 -5.73 -6.87
C GLY A 173 -1.66 -4.33 -6.28
N ILE A 174 -1.12 -3.39 -7.06
CA ILE A 174 -0.91 -2.01 -6.62
C ILE A 174 -2.24 -1.31 -6.32
N ARG A 175 -3.27 -1.56 -7.14
CA ARG A 175 -4.61 -1.03 -6.91
C ARG A 175 -5.23 -1.60 -5.64
N LEU A 176 -5.07 -2.91 -5.38
CA LEU A 176 -5.50 -3.54 -4.12
C LEU A 176 -4.84 -2.87 -2.91
N ILE A 177 -3.52 -2.62 -2.97
CA ILE A 177 -2.79 -1.92 -1.91
C ILE A 177 -3.40 -0.54 -1.66
N PHE A 178 -3.59 0.25 -2.70
CA PHE A 178 -4.14 1.61 -2.58
C PHE A 178 -5.59 1.64 -2.10
N ASP A 179 -6.45 0.77 -2.63
CA ASP A 179 -7.85 0.69 -2.24
C ASP A 179 -8.00 0.19 -0.79
N SER A 180 -7.16 -0.75 -0.35
CA SER A 180 -7.14 -1.25 1.03
C SER A 180 -6.74 -0.16 2.02
N CYS A 181 -5.69 0.63 1.72
CA CYS A 181 -5.30 1.77 2.55
C CYS A 181 -6.39 2.84 2.60
N ARG A 182 -7.01 3.15 1.45
CA ARG A 182 -8.11 4.13 1.37
C ARG A 182 -9.32 3.73 2.21
N LYS A 183 -9.72 2.45 2.17
CA LYS A 183 -10.82 1.92 2.99
C LYS A 183 -10.59 2.11 4.50
N MET A 184 -9.33 2.14 4.93
CA MET A 184 -8.93 2.37 6.33
C MET A 184 -8.59 3.84 6.63
N ASN A 185 -8.84 4.75 5.69
CA ASN A 185 -8.47 6.17 5.81
C ASN A 185 -6.98 6.38 6.15
N LEU A 186 -6.13 5.52 5.61
CA LEU A 186 -4.67 5.61 5.74
C LEU A 186 -4.10 6.38 4.55
N LYS A 187 -2.97 7.05 4.78
CA LYS A 187 -2.26 7.75 3.71
C LYS A 187 -1.92 6.77 2.60
N LYS A 188 -2.11 7.20 1.34
CA LYS A 188 -1.67 6.42 0.18
C LYS A 188 -0.18 6.02 0.33
N PRO A 189 0.18 4.73 0.22
CA PRO A 189 1.56 4.28 0.22
C PRO A 189 2.38 4.94 -0.89
N ILE A 190 3.63 5.27 -0.59
CA ILE A 190 4.54 5.92 -1.55
C ILE A 190 5.47 4.86 -2.13
N TYR A 191 5.56 4.83 -3.45
CA TYR A 191 6.58 4.09 -4.16
C TYR A 191 7.72 5.02 -4.58
N SER A 192 8.96 4.58 -4.42
CA SER A 192 10.15 5.26 -4.92
C SER A 192 11.15 4.26 -5.51
N GLU A 193 12.00 4.75 -6.40
CA GLU A 193 13.21 4.05 -6.82
C GLU A 193 14.40 4.72 -6.13
N GLU A 194 15.18 3.94 -5.39
CA GLU A 194 16.34 4.41 -4.63
C GLU A 194 17.55 3.56 -5.00
N GLY A 195 18.33 4.06 -5.97
CA GLY A 195 19.40 3.29 -6.59
C GLY A 195 18.84 2.06 -7.31
N ASP A 196 19.36 0.88 -6.95
CA ASP A 196 18.91 -0.41 -7.48
C ASP A 196 17.82 -1.08 -6.62
N PHE A 197 16.96 -0.28 -5.99
CA PHE A 197 15.84 -0.80 -5.19
C PHE A 197 14.53 -0.07 -5.50
N VAL A 198 13.46 -0.83 -5.64
CA VAL A 198 12.09 -0.32 -5.52
C VAL A 198 11.69 -0.37 -4.06
N LYS A 199 11.27 0.77 -3.53
CA LYS A 199 10.76 0.88 -2.16
C LYS A 199 9.28 1.21 -2.16
N ILE A 200 8.52 0.55 -1.30
CA ILE A 200 7.18 0.98 -0.89
C ILE A 200 7.19 1.36 0.59
N THR A 201 6.61 2.51 0.91
CA THR A 201 6.49 3.02 2.27
C THR A 201 5.03 3.18 2.66
N PHE A 202 4.63 2.50 3.73
CA PHE A 202 3.36 2.67 4.43
C PHE A 202 3.57 3.56 5.65
N TYR A 203 2.96 4.74 5.67
CA TYR A 203 2.95 5.57 6.88
C TYR A 203 1.77 5.17 7.77
N PHE A 204 2.00 5.06 9.07
CA PHE A 204 0.96 4.71 10.05
C PHE A 204 0.10 5.91 10.43
N GLN A 205 0.48 7.09 9.95
CA GLN A 205 -0.39 8.24 9.97
C GLN A 205 -1.60 7.92 9.10
N HIS A 206 -2.79 8.09 9.68
CA HIS A 206 -3.96 8.27 8.86
C HIS A 206 -3.65 9.33 7.82
N GLU A 207 -4.29 9.21 6.66
CA GLU A 207 -4.38 10.37 5.81
C GLU A 207 -4.95 11.43 6.74
N LYS A 208 -4.13 12.45 7.10
CA LYS A 208 -4.72 13.73 7.39
C LYS A 208 -5.59 13.84 6.18
N ASN A 209 -6.91 13.75 6.35
CA ASN A 209 -7.79 14.40 5.41
C ASN A 209 -6.99 15.67 5.14
N ALA A 210 -6.55 15.90 3.90
CA ALA A 210 -6.45 17.28 3.48
C ALA A 210 -7.73 17.84 4.08
N HIS A 211 -7.61 18.62 5.15
CA HIS A 211 -8.77 19.11 5.86
C HIS A 211 -9.29 20.11 4.84
N GLN A 212 -9.93 19.61 3.79
CA GLN A 212 -11.23 20.03 3.40
C GLN A 212 -12.03 19.93 4.66
N SER A 213 -11.86 20.98 5.46
CA SER A 213 -12.75 21.31 6.54
C SER A 213 -14.17 21.13 6.02
N ASP A 214 -15.15 20.83 6.87
CA ASP A 214 -16.51 20.69 6.33
C ASP A 214 -16.95 21.93 5.52
N GLU A 215 -16.28 23.08 5.69
CA GLU A 215 -16.41 24.25 4.83
C GLU A 215 -15.95 24.04 3.38
N GLU A 216 -14.87 23.32 3.12
CA GLU A 216 -14.43 23.01 1.76
C GLU A 216 -15.29 21.92 1.10
N ASN A 217 -15.80 20.97 1.90
CA ASN A 217 -16.82 20.03 1.46
C ASN A 217 -18.14 20.74 1.13
N ILE A 218 -18.55 21.70 1.95
CA ILE A 218 -19.68 22.60 1.68
C ILE A 218 -19.43 23.37 0.38
N LEU A 219 -18.25 23.96 0.19
CA LEU A 219 -17.93 24.69 -1.04
C LEU A 219 -17.99 23.78 -2.27
N LYS A 220 -17.48 22.55 -2.20
CA LYS A 220 -17.62 21.56 -3.29
C LYS A 220 -19.07 21.26 -3.61
N LEU A 221 -19.91 21.03 -2.60
CA LEU A 221 -21.34 20.78 -2.79
C LEU A 221 -22.05 21.97 -3.47
N ILE A 222 -21.71 23.20 -3.07
CA ILE A 222 -22.24 24.42 -3.70
C ILE A 222 -21.75 24.53 -5.15
N ARG A 223 -20.49 24.19 -5.46
CA ARG A 223 -19.99 24.19 -6.86
C ARG A 223 -20.80 23.24 -7.75
N ILE A 224 -21.11 22.05 -7.24
CA ILE A 224 -21.81 21.00 -8.00
C ILE A 224 -23.29 21.38 -8.19
N LYS A 225 -23.97 21.81 -7.12
CA LYS A 225 -25.40 22.10 -7.16
C LYS A 225 -25.76 23.52 -7.60
N LYS A 226 -24.78 24.43 -7.67
CA LYS A 226 -24.90 25.89 -7.87
C LYS A 226 -25.61 26.62 -6.72
N GLU A 227 -26.64 26.01 -6.14
CA GLU A 227 -27.37 26.48 -4.98
C GLU A 227 -27.54 25.35 -3.94
N ILE A 228 -27.49 25.68 -2.66
CA ILE A 228 -27.73 24.70 -1.60
C ILE A 228 -28.41 25.31 -0.38
N THR A 229 -29.25 24.51 0.28
CA THR A 229 -29.86 24.85 1.57
C THR A 229 -29.11 24.19 2.74
N VAL A 230 -29.28 24.72 3.96
CA VAL A 230 -28.73 24.11 5.19
C VAL A 230 -29.19 22.66 5.37
N ARG A 231 -30.46 22.37 5.05
CA ARG A 231 -31.03 21.01 5.17
C ARG A 231 -30.32 20.03 4.23
N GLU A 232 -29.99 20.44 3.02
CA GLU A 232 -29.29 19.60 2.07
C GLU A 232 -27.83 19.35 2.48
N VAL A 233 -27.15 20.38 3.00
CA VAL A 233 -25.80 20.21 3.56
C VAL A 233 -25.81 19.21 4.72
N MET A 234 -26.77 19.33 5.65
CA MET A 234 -26.94 18.38 6.74
C MET A 234 -27.13 16.95 6.22
N ARG A 235 -27.99 16.77 5.21
CA ARG A 235 -28.29 15.45 4.63
C ARG A 235 -27.09 14.85 3.89
N GLN A 236 -26.37 15.65 3.11
CA GLN A 236 -25.28 15.17 2.26
C GLN A 236 -23.97 14.95 3.00
N LEU A 237 -23.69 15.77 4.02
CA LEU A 237 -22.47 15.67 4.82
C LEU A 237 -22.67 14.96 6.17
N ASN A 238 -23.91 14.56 6.49
CA ASN A 238 -24.29 13.91 7.75
C ASN A 238 -23.77 14.65 9.00
N ILE A 239 -23.90 15.98 9.01
CA ILE A 239 -23.46 16.86 10.10
C ILE A 239 -24.64 17.59 10.75
N SER A 240 -24.51 17.86 12.05
CA SER A 240 -25.57 18.52 12.83
C SER A 240 -25.83 19.95 12.34
N ARG A 241 -27.07 20.41 12.52
CA ARG A 241 -27.50 21.76 12.13
C ARG A 241 -26.60 22.85 12.71
N ASN A 242 -26.23 22.72 13.98
CA ASN A 242 -25.39 23.70 14.68
C ASN A 242 -23.99 23.79 14.05
N THR A 243 -23.43 22.66 13.66
CA THR A 243 -22.14 22.59 12.98
C THR A 243 -22.21 23.21 11.58
N VAL A 244 -23.26 22.94 10.81
CA VAL A 244 -23.49 23.55 9.48
C VAL A 244 -23.62 25.06 9.62
N THR A 245 -24.50 25.55 10.49
CA THR A 245 -24.75 26.98 10.68
C THR A 245 -23.47 27.72 11.07
N ARG A 246 -22.69 27.18 12.01
CA ARG A 246 -21.41 27.76 12.44
C ARG A 246 -20.42 27.89 11.28
N LYS A 247 -20.33 26.87 10.42
CA LYS A 247 -19.39 26.81 9.28
C LYS A 247 -19.83 27.67 8.11
N MET A 248 -21.12 27.66 7.78
CA MET A 248 -21.72 28.56 6.78
C MET A 248 -21.54 30.03 7.17
N ASN A 249 -21.71 30.37 8.44
CA ASN A 249 -21.44 31.72 8.94
C ASN A 249 -19.95 32.11 8.81
N ARG A 250 -19.02 31.16 9.01
CA ARG A 250 -17.59 31.42 8.80
C ARG A 250 -17.28 31.64 7.32
N LEU A 251 -17.87 30.86 6.41
CA LEU A 251 -17.73 31.03 4.96
C LEU A 251 -18.32 32.35 4.45
N LEU A 252 -19.46 32.79 5.00
CA LEU A 252 -20.04 34.11 4.74
C LEU A 252 -19.09 35.23 5.18
N LYS A 253 -18.55 35.15 6.41
CA LYS A 253 -17.56 36.11 6.92
C LYS A 253 -16.28 36.16 6.07
N GLN A 254 -15.88 35.02 5.52
CA GLN A 254 -14.74 34.91 4.60
C GLN A 254 -15.08 35.31 3.15
N ASN A 255 -16.31 35.78 2.87
CA ASN A 255 -16.77 36.15 1.54
C ASN A 255 -16.71 35.04 0.48
N LYS A 256 -16.68 33.76 0.88
CA LYS A 256 -16.59 32.63 -0.07
C LYS A 256 -17.94 32.20 -0.63
N ILE A 257 -19.03 32.51 0.07
CA ILE A 257 -20.41 32.21 -0.33
C ILE A 257 -21.30 33.42 -0.12
N LEU A 258 -22.44 33.47 -0.81
CA LEU A 258 -23.48 34.48 -0.64
C LEU A 258 -24.77 33.81 -0.16
N ARG A 259 -25.46 34.49 0.76
CA ARG A 259 -26.79 34.09 1.24
C ARG A 259 -27.85 34.81 0.40
N ILE A 260 -28.77 34.06 -0.19
CA ILE A 260 -29.92 34.61 -0.93
C ILE A 260 -31.21 34.26 -0.18
N GLY A 261 -32.00 35.28 0.14
CA GLY A 261 -33.26 35.18 0.86
C GLY A 261 -33.15 35.31 2.38
N ASN A 262 -34.27 35.72 3.00
CA ASN A 262 -34.39 35.99 4.44
C ASN A 262 -35.35 35.02 5.17
N GLY A 263 -36.00 34.10 4.44
CA GLY A 263 -37.03 33.21 4.95
C GLY A 263 -36.66 31.71 4.94
N PRO A 264 -37.65 30.81 5.07
CA PRO A 264 -37.46 29.35 5.07
C PRO A 264 -36.81 28.81 3.78
N SER A 265 -36.92 29.56 2.69
CA SER A 265 -36.35 29.28 1.37
C SER A 265 -34.92 29.83 1.19
N THR A 266 -34.22 30.20 2.28
CA THR A 266 -32.83 30.69 2.21
C THR A 266 -31.91 29.63 1.59
N TYR A 267 -31.16 30.02 0.55
CA TYR A 267 -30.12 29.19 -0.08
C TYR A 267 -28.80 29.94 -0.22
N PHE A 268 -27.75 29.20 -0.52
CA PHE A 268 -26.38 29.70 -0.60
C PHE A 268 -25.73 29.34 -1.93
N ILE A 269 -25.01 30.30 -2.49
CA ILE A 269 -24.27 30.18 -3.75
C ILE A 269 -22.80 30.55 -3.54
N ILE A 270 -21.91 30.10 -4.42
CA ILE A 270 -20.52 30.56 -4.41
C ILE A 270 -20.45 31.97 -4.95
N ARG A 271 -19.64 32.81 -4.31
CA ARG A 271 -19.29 34.12 -4.85
C ARG A 271 -18.38 33.91 -6.07
N GLY A 272 -18.83 34.30 -7.26
CA GLY A 272 -17.99 34.25 -8.46
C GLY A 272 -16.81 35.21 -8.34
N ASN A 273 -15.62 34.77 -8.75
CA ASN A 273 -14.56 35.70 -9.08
C ASN A 273 -14.98 36.40 -10.38
N SER A 274 -15.20 37.71 -10.30
CA SER A 274 -15.11 38.60 -11.47
C SER A 274 -13.70 38.51 -12.06
#